data_AF-A0A8C5EEC6-F1
#
_entry.id   AF-A0A8C5EEC6-F1
#
_cell.length_a   1.000
_cell.length_b   1.000
_cell.length_c   1.000
_cell.angle_alpha   90.00
_cell.angle_beta   90.00
_cell.angle_gamma   90.00
#
_symmetry.space_group_name_H-M   'P 1'
#
loop_
_entity.id
_entity.type
_entity.pdbx_description
1 polymer ?
#
loop_
_entity_poly.entity_id
_entity_poly.type
_entity_poly.pdbx_seq_one_letter_code
_entity_poly.pdbx_strand_id
1 'polypeptide(L)'
;MVNALEEQKSFTIKDKCALASLLTVALHSNLLYLTEVMVVLLKVLMQKNSNMQPKLPLRRTESTVEKLLTNWMSICLYGFVREHVGQHLFLMVSAISQQICKGPVDCVTEKALYTLSEDWLLWQAPDFSSLRLKVLFAVGTDGGVSEPLEVGVLSCDTVEQVKEKILSTFKSKFGFPFSTSPRDACIEYEKNGTFIPLEEVDASSEVIGEVTMLNTLKHYKVSKSFILKGGFLRGVKLILVHEPIQYVIQFD
;
A
#
# COMPACT_ATOMS: atom_id res chain seq x y z
N MET A 1 9.37 0.46 39.62
CA MET A 1 9.77 -0.28 38.41
C MET A 1 10.05 0.65 37.23
N VAL A 2 9.04 1.33 36.65
CA VAL A 2 9.23 2.19 35.45
C VAL A 2 10.37 3.20 35.64
N ASN A 3 10.35 4.01 36.70
CA ASN A 3 11.40 5.00 36.98
C ASN A 3 12.81 4.37 37.04
N ALA A 4 12.95 3.21 37.70
CA ALA A 4 14.24 2.55 37.85
C ALA A 4 14.81 2.04 36.51
N LEU A 5 13.94 1.60 35.59
CA LEU A 5 14.34 1.21 34.24
C LEU A 5 14.75 2.43 33.41
N GLU A 6 13.99 3.53 33.49
CA GLU A 6 14.30 4.76 32.75
C GLU A 6 15.56 5.49 33.22
N GLU A 7 15.98 5.27 34.46
CA GLU A 7 17.24 5.81 35.00
C GLU A 7 18.48 5.09 34.46
N GLN A 8 18.32 3.89 33.88
CA GLN A 8 19.44 3.18 33.26
C GLN A 8 19.83 3.83 31.94
N LYS A 9 21.10 4.23 31.80
CA LYS A 9 21.63 4.84 30.56
C LYS A 9 21.51 3.92 29.34
N SER A 10 21.49 2.61 29.55
CA SER A 10 21.32 1.61 28.49
C SER A 10 19.87 1.47 28.02
N PHE A 11 18.89 2.07 28.71
CA PHE A 11 17.48 1.93 28.40
C PHE A 11 17.05 2.94 27.33
N THR A 12 16.93 2.45 26.09
CA THR A 12 16.74 3.29 24.91
C THR A 12 15.29 3.77 24.77
N ILE A 13 15.04 4.74 23.87
CA ILE A 13 13.67 5.18 23.53
C ILE A 13 12.83 4.01 23.00
N LYS A 14 13.44 3.09 22.24
CA LYS A 14 12.78 1.89 21.74
C LYS A 14 12.32 0.99 22.90
N ASP A 15 13.16 0.80 23.90
CA ASP A 15 12.85 -0.03 25.07
C ASP A 15 11.74 0.59 25.93
N LYS A 16 11.77 1.92 26.12
CA LYS A 16 10.69 2.67 26.78
C LYS A 16 9.35 2.49 26.05
N CYS A 17 9.37 2.59 24.73
CA CYS A 17 8.16 2.39 23.92
C CYS A 17 7.64 0.94 24.00
N ALA A 18 8.54 -0.04 23.93
CA ALA A 18 8.19 -1.45 24.07
C ALA A 18 7.60 -1.75 25.45
N LEU A 19 8.24 -1.27 26.53
CA LEU A 19 7.74 -1.39 27.89
C LEU A 19 6.34 -0.79 28.04
N ALA A 20 6.12 0.43 27.52
CA ALA A 20 4.81 1.07 27.58
C ALA A 20 3.72 0.25 26.87
N SER A 21 4.01 -0.27 25.67
CA SER A 21 3.08 -1.13 24.93
C SER A 21 2.82 -2.46 25.63
N LEU A 22 3.84 -3.10 26.21
CA LEU A 22 3.68 -4.32 26.99
C LEU A 22 2.85 -4.09 28.25
N LEU A 23 3.09 -2.99 28.98
CA LEU A 23 2.28 -2.59 30.12
C LEU A 23 0.82 -2.34 29.72
N THR A 24 0.61 -1.68 28.58
CA THR A 24 -0.75 -1.44 28.05
C THR A 24 -1.48 -2.76 27.82
N VAL A 25 -0.84 -3.73 27.16
CA VAL A 25 -1.45 -5.04 26.88
C VAL A 25 -1.66 -5.83 28.18
N ALA A 26 -0.67 -5.87 29.06
CA ALA A 26 -0.75 -6.59 30.33
C ALA A 26 -1.85 -6.06 31.24
N LEU A 27 -2.12 -4.76 31.19
CA LEU A 27 -3.14 -4.09 32.00
C LEU A 27 -4.43 -3.80 31.21
N HIS A 28 -4.58 -4.31 29.98
CA HIS A 28 -5.72 -3.97 29.11
C HIS A 28 -7.07 -4.41 29.70
N SER A 29 -7.09 -5.50 30.47
CA SER A 29 -8.31 -5.96 31.18
C SER A 29 -8.69 -5.08 32.37
N ASN A 30 -7.80 -4.20 32.83
CA ASN A 30 -8.04 -3.27 33.94
C ASN A 30 -7.57 -1.86 33.58
N LEU A 31 -8.30 -1.23 32.66
CA LEU A 31 -8.01 0.13 32.19
C LEU A 31 -8.09 1.19 33.28
N LEU A 32 -8.85 0.95 34.35
CA LEU A 32 -8.90 1.85 35.51
C LEU A 32 -7.51 1.93 36.17
N TYR A 33 -6.91 0.78 36.48
CA TYR A 33 -5.58 0.72 37.07
C TYR A 33 -4.50 1.26 36.11
N LEU A 34 -4.59 0.94 34.81
CA LEU A 34 -3.70 1.51 33.80
C LEU A 34 -3.75 3.05 33.81
N THR A 35 -4.95 3.63 33.93
CA THR A 35 -5.14 5.09 33.99
C THR A 35 -4.51 5.68 35.25
N GLU A 36 -4.70 5.04 36.41
CA GLU A 36 -4.09 5.48 37.66
C GLU A 36 -2.56 5.48 37.58
N VAL A 37 -1.96 4.39 37.08
CA VAL A 37 -0.51 4.28 36.87
C VAL A 37 -0.02 5.37 35.93
N MET A 38 -0.71 5.59 34.81
CA MET A 38 -0.36 6.64 33.85
C MET A 38 -0.41 8.04 34.48
N VAL A 39 -1.46 8.36 35.24
CA VAL A 39 -1.60 9.65 35.92
C VAL A 39 -0.47 9.88 36.93
N VAL A 40 -0.11 8.86 37.71
CA VAL A 40 1.01 8.95 38.66
C VAL A 40 2.32 9.21 37.92
N LEU A 41 2.61 8.46 36.85
CA LEU A 41 3.83 8.63 36.07
C LEU A 41 3.87 9.99 35.36
N LEU A 42 2.74 10.51 34.88
CA LEU A 42 2.65 11.84 34.27
C LEU A 42 2.98 12.94 35.27
N LYS A 43 2.48 12.84 36.51
CA LYS A 43 2.82 13.78 37.59
C LYS A 43 4.33 13.78 37.87
N VAL A 44 4.95 12.59 37.92
CA VAL A 44 6.41 12.47 38.07
C VAL A 44 7.15 13.12 36.90
N LEU A 45 6.68 12.91 35.67
CA LEU A 45 7.26 13.55 34.49
C LEU A 45 7.16 15.08 34.55
N MET A 46 6.02 15.63 34.96
CA MET A 46 5.84 17.08 35.10
C MET A 46 6.75 17.66 36.18
N GLN A 47 6.93 16.96 37.29
CA GLN A 47 7.86 17.37 38.35
C GLN A 47 9.31 17.36 37.89
N LYS A 48 9.74 16.33 37.13
CA LYS A 48 11.10 16.28 36.55
C LYS A 48 11.36 17.42 35.57
N ASN A 49 10.32 17.89 34.88
CA ASN A 49 10.38 18.99 33.93
C ASN A 49 10.03 20.36 34.53
N SER A 50 9.97 20.51 35.86
CA SER A 50 9.55 21.76 36.52
C SER A 50 10.42 22.97 36.17
N ASN A 51 11.69 22.74 35.82
CA ASN A 51 12.65 23.78 35.47
C ASN A 51 12.72 24.07 33.97
N MET A 52 11.95 23.34 33.16
CA MET A 52 11.85 23.55 31.71
C MET A 52 10.72 24.51 31.36
N GLN A 53 10.74 25.07 30.14
CA GLN A 53 9.63 25.89 29.67
C GLN A 53 8.32 25.07 29.69
N PRO A 54 7.24 25.55 30.34
CA PRO A 54 5.99 24.80 30.50
C PRO A 54 5.28 24.40 29.19
N LYS A 55 5.68 24.97 28.05
CA LYS A 55 5.14 24.65 26.71
C LYS A 55 5.86 23.47 26.03
N LEU A 56 6.94 22.96 26.61
CA LEU A 56 7.74 21.87 26.05
C LEU A 56 7.35 20.44 26.44
N PRO A 57 6.75 20.16 27.63
CA PRO A 57 6.39 18.80 27.98
C PRO A 57 5.46 18.15 26.95
N LEU A 58 5.60 16.83 26.72
CA LEU A 58 4.81 16.03 25.79
C LEU A 58 4.97 16.41 24.30
N ARG A 59 5.97 17.23 23.94
CA ARG A 59 6.25 17.60 22.54
C ARG A 59 6.77 16.42 21.71
N ARG A 60 7.40 15.45 22.35
CA ARG A 60 7.96 14.23 21.76
C ARG A 60 7.68 13.05 22.67
N THR A 61 7.82 11.84 22.14
CA THR A 61 7.71 10.61 22.94
C THR A 61 9.10 10.15 23.35
N GLU A 62 9.58 10.60 24.50
CA GLU A 62 10.94 10.32 25.00
C GLU A 62 10.94 9.50 26.29
N SER A 63 9.76 9.35 26.91
CA SER A 63 9.49 8.57 28.11
C SER A 63 8.44 7.46 27.87
N THR A 64 8.48 6.45 28.73
CA THR A 64 7.52 5.34 28.82
C THR A 64 6.11 5.87 29.03
N VAL A 65 5.95 6.91 29.86
CA VAL A 65 4.62 7.46 30.15
C VAL A 65 4.04 8.24 28.98
N GLU A 66 4.85 8.93 28.17
CA GLU A 66 4.38 9.59 26.94
C GLU A 66 3.89 8.55 25.92
N LYS A 67 4.57 7.41 25.80
CA LYS A 67 4.10 6.31 24.95
C LYS A 67 2.85 5.66 25.53
N LEU A 68 2.79 5.47 26.85
CA LEU A 68 1.62 4.94 27.56
C LEU A 68 0.39 5.83 27.33
N LEU A 69 0.57 7.15 27.37
CA LEU A 69 -0.47 8.13 27.07
C LEU A 69 -0.97 8.02 25.63
N THR A 70 -0.06 7.84 24.66
CA THR A 70 -0.45 7.60 23.26
C THR A 70 -1.29 6.34 23.12
N ASN A 71 -0.86 5.24 23.75
CA ASN A 71 -1.57 3.97 23.72
C ASN A 71 -2.96 4.07 24.40
N TRP A 72 -3.03 4.75 25.55
CA TRP A 72 -4.28 5.02 26.26
C TRP A 72 -5.25 5.84 25.41
N MET A 73 -4.76 6.91 24.77
CA MET A 73 -5.56 7.71 23.83
C MET A 73 -6.09 6.84 22.67
N SER A 74 -5.26 5.96 22.10
CA SER A 74 -5.71 5.03 21.06
C SER A 74 -6.84 4.11 21.53
N ILE A 75 -6.77 3.57 22.75
CA ILE A 75 -7.82 2.72 23.32
C ILE A 75 -9.12 3.51 23.50
N CYS A 76 -9.04 4.66 24.19
CA CYS A 76 -10.22 5.46 24.52
C CYS A 76 -10.88 6.07 23.28
N LEU A 77 -10.10 6.44 22.27
CA LEU A 77 -10.61 7.09 21.05
C LEU A 77 -10.97 6.08 19.95
N TYR A 78 -10.66 4.79 20.08
CA TYR A 78 -10.95 3.81 19.03
C TYR A 78 -12.43 3.78 18.63
N GLY A 79 -13.35 3.79 19.60
CA GLY A 79 -14.80 3.84 19.33
C GLY A 79 -15.19 5.09 18.54
N PHE A 80 -14.73 6.27 18.98
CA PHE A 80 -14.95 7.53 18.30
C PHE A 80 -14.38 7.55 16.87
N VAL A 81 -13.16 7.03 16.68
CA VAL A 81 -12.55 6.91 15.36
C VAL A 81 -13.38 6.00 14.49
N ARG A 82 -13.77 4.81 14.96
CA ARG A 82 -14.57 3.86 14.19
C ARG A 82 -15.94 4.43 13.80
N GLU A 83 -16.60 5.15 14.70
CA GLU A 83 -18.00 5.56 14.55
C GLU A 83 -18.17 6.92 13.87
N HIS A 84 -17.19 7.83 13.97
CA HIS A 84 -17.34 9.21 13.48
C HIS A 84 -16.26 9.63 12.47
N VAL A 85 -15.01 9.18 12.64
CA VAL A 85 -13.87 9.67 11.83
C VAL A 85 -13.51 8.70 10.71
N GLY A 86 -13.69 7.40 10.92
CA GLY A 86 -13.13 6.34 10.10
C GLY A 86 -13.62 6.36 8.66
N GLN A 87 -14.92 6.58 8.45
CA GLN A 87 -15.48 6.71 7.11
C GLN A 87 -14.93 7.93 6.36
N HIS A 88 -14.83 9.08 7.03
CA HIS A 88 -14.29 10.31 6.42
C HIS A 88 -12.82 10.16 6.06
N LEU A 89 -12.02 9.57 6.95
CA LEU A 89 -10.61 9.27 6.69
C LEU A 89 -10.46 8.31 5.51
N PHE A 90 -11.26 7.24 5.47
CA PHE A 90 -11.27 6.29 4.37
C PHE A 90 -11.65 6.95 3.04
N LEU A 91 -12.68 7.80 3.03
CA LEU A 91 -13.10 8.52 1.83
C LEU A 91 -12.04 9.51 1.36
N MET A 92 -11.38 10.22 2.27
CA MET A 92 -10.28 11.12 1.92
C MET A 92 -9.11 10.38 1.28
N VAL A 93 -8.64 9.29 1.90
CA VAL A 93 -7.56 8.46 1.35
C VAL A 93 -7.95 7.87 0.00
N SER A 94 -9.20 7.41 -0.13
CA SER A 94 -9.73 6.88 -1.39
C SER A 94 -9.79 7.95 -2.47
N ALA A 95 -10.24 9.16 -2.15
CA ALA A 95 -10.33 10.27 -3.08
C ALA A 95 -8.94 10.73 -3.56
N ILE A 96 -7.96 10.80 -2.65
CA ILE A 96 -6.56 11.11 -3.01
C ILE A 96 -6.02 10.01 -3.94
N SER A 97 -6.19 8.74 -3.57
CA SER A 97 -5.71 7.62 -4.38
C SER A 97 -6.35 7.61 -5.78
N GLN A 98 -7.66 7.83 -5.86
CA GLN A 98 -8.37 7.96 -7.14
C GLN A 98 -7.89 9.16 -7.96
N GLN A 99 -7.58 10.29 -7.31
CA GLN A 99 -7.09 11.47 -7.99
C GLN A 99 -5.68 11.26 -8.56
N ILE A 100 -4.80 10.57 -7.83
CA ILE A 100 -3.48 10.16 -8.31
C ILE A 100 -3.63 9.26 -9.55
N CYS A 101 -4.48 8.23 -9.47
CA CYS A 101 -4.68 7.24 -10.54
C CYS A 101 -5.28 7.80 -11.85
N LYS A 102 -5.79 9.04 -11.87
CA LYS A 102 -6.28 9.71 -13.09
C LYS A 102 -5.15 10.24 -13.98
N GLY A 103 -3.94 10.37 -13.44
CA GLY A 103 -2.76 10.83 -14.18
C GLY A 103 -1.68 9.76 -14.26
N PRO A 104 -0.68 9.92 -15.12
CA PRO A 104 0.47 9.03 -15.19
C PRO A 104 1.18 8.95 -13.84
N VAL A 105 1.58 7.73 -13.48
CA VAL A 105 2.43 7.43 -12.33
C VAL A 105 3.61 6.62 -12.85
N ASP A 106 4.83 7.10 -12.62
CA ASP A 106 6.02 6.33 -12.93
C ASP A 106 6.17 5.18 -11.92
N CYS A 107 6.11 3.95 -12.40
CA CYS A 107 6.15 2.76 -11.54
C CYS A 107 7.51 2.52 -10.87
N VAL A 108 8.59 3.15 -11.36
CA VAL A 108 9.93 2.98 -10.78
C VAL A 108 10.18 3.97 -9.65
N THR A 109 9.87 5.25 -9.87
CA THR A 109 10.09 6.32 -8.87
C THR A 109 8.87 6.63 -8.02
N GLU A 110 7.71 6.07 -8.35
CA GLU A 110 6.40 6.35 -7.76
C GLU A 110 5.94 7.81 -7.89
N LYS A 111 6.63 8.60 -8.73
CA LYS A 111 6.24 10.00 -9.00
C LYS A 111 4.98 10.04 -9.86
N ALA A 112 4.08 10.96 -9.52
CA ALA A 112 2.77 11.08 -10.16
C ALA A 112 2.56 12.48 -10.73
N LEU A 113 1.79 12.57 -11.82
CA LEU A 113 1.37 13.86 -12.38
C LEU A 113 0.46 14.62 -11.40
N TYR A 114 -0.46 13.91 -10.75
CA TYR A 114 -1.33 14.48 -9.72
C TYR A 114 -0.82 14.07 -8.35
N THR A 115 -0.32 15.05 -7.60
CA THR A 115 0.23 14.84 -6.26
C THR A 115 0.00 16.09 -5.40
N LEU A 116 0.09 15.92 -4.09
CA LEU A 116 0.06 17.01 -3.10
C LEU A 116 1.47 17.45 -2.67
N SER A 117 2.53 16.81 -3.20
CA SER A 117 3.92 17.07 -2.83
C SER A 117 4.79 17.28 -4.07
N GLU A 118 5.58 18.36 -4.06
CA GLU A 118 6.51 18.70 -5.14
C GLU A 118 7.62 17.64 -5.33
N ASP A 119 8.10 17.04 -4.23
CA ASP A 119 9.12 15.98 -4.26
C ASP A 119 8.65 14.75 -5.07
N TRP A 120 7.34 14.51 -5.05
CA TRP A 120 6.67 13.38 -5.72
C TRP A 120 6.06 13.76 -7.08
N LEU A 121 6.32 14.96 -7.58
CA LEU A 121 5.77 15.44 -8.85
C LEU A 121 6.51 14.82 -10.04
N LEU A 122 5.76 14.25 -10.98
CA LEU A 122 6.27 13.78 -12.27
C LEU A 122 6.40 14.97 -13.25
N TRP A 123 7.59 15.57 -13.28
CA TRP A 123 7.86 16.78 -14.05
C TRP A 123 7.71 16.62 -15.57
N GLN A 124 8.05 15.45 -16.11
CA GLN A 124 8.00 15.15 -17.55
C GLN A 124 6.99 14.03 -17.79
N ALA A 125 5.72 14.31 -17.57
CA ALA A 125 4.67 13.33 -17.85
C ALA A 125 4.58 13.05 -19.36
N PRO A 126 4.55 11.77 -19.78
CA PRO A 126 4.39 11.43 -21.19
C PRO A 126 2.99 11.78 -21.69
N ASP A 127 2.84 11.96 -22.99
CA ASP A 127 1.51 12.05 -23.61
C ASP A 127 0.70 10.77 -23.33
N PHE A 128 -0.46 10.95 -22.72
CA PHE A 128 -1.34 9.87 -22.31
C PHE A 128 -2.79 10.12 -22.74
N SER A 129 -3.56 9.03 -22.77
CA SER A 129 -4.98 9.05 -23.08
C SER A 129 -5.73 8.14 -22.12
N SER A 130 -6.91 8.58 -21.66
CA SER A 130 -7.78 7.73 -20.83
C SER A 130 -8.44 6.66 -21.69
N LEU A 131 -8.35 5.41 -21.26
CA LEU A 131 -8.98 4.26 -21.89
C LEU A 131 -10.03 3.67 -20.93
N ARG A 132 -11.13 3.16 -21.48
CA ARG A 132 -12.11 2.36 -20.73
C ARG A 132 -12.05 0.93 -21.23
N LEU A 133 -11.51 0.05 -20.41
CA LEU A 133 -11.36 -1.37 -20.71
C LEU A 133 -12.65 -2.10 -20.33
N LYS A 134 -13.09 -3.01 -21.20
CA LYS A 134 -14.05 -4.06 -20.82
C LYS A 134 -13.25 -5.29 -20.41
N VAL A 135 -13.30 -5.61 -19.12
CA VAL A 135 -12.53 -6.70 -18.52
C VAL A 135 -13.46 -7.86 -18.21
N LEU A 136 -13.17 -9.01 -18.80
CA LEU A 136 -13.86 -10.26 -18.51
C LEU A 136 -13.01 -11.09 -17.54
N PHE A 137 -13.63 -11.71 -16.54
CA PHE A 137 -12.94 -12.64 -15.65
C PHE A 137 -13.22 -14.07 -16.10
N ALA A 138 -12.18 -14.87 -16.28
CA ALA A 138 -12.37 -16.30 -16.53
C ALA A 138 -13.01 -16.99 -15.31
N VAL A 139 -14.05 -17.80 -15.56
CA VAL A 139 -14.80 -18.53 -14.54
C VAL A 139 -14.76 -20.03 -14.86
N GLY A 140 -14.24 -20.81 -13.92
CA GLY A 140 -14.15 -22.28 -14.04
C GLY A 140 -13.09 -22.76 -15.03
N THR A 141 -13.11 -24.05 -15.35
CA THR A 141 -12.17 -24.71 -16.29
C THR A 141 -12.65 -24.70 -17.74
N ASP A 142 -13.92 -24.35 -17.97
CA ASP A 142 -14.62 -24.66 -19.22
C ASP A 142 -14.67 -23.44 -20.17
N GLY A 143 -13.78 -22.46 -19.96
CA GLY A 143 -13.70 -21.25 -20.80
C GLY A 143 -14.84 -20.25 -20.59
N GLY A 144 -15.65 -20.41 -19.54
CA GLY A 144 -16.69 -19.45 -19.16
C GLY A 144 -16.08 -18.10 -18.78
N VAL A 145 -16.79 -17.01 -19.10
CA VAL A 145 -16.40 -15.64 -18.75
C VAL A 145 -17.51 -14.96 -17.94
N SER A 146 -17.12 -14.08 -17.02
CA SER A 146 -18.05 -13.25 -16.26
C SER A 146 -18.74 -12.20 -17.13
N GLU A 147 -19.72 -11.50 -16.56
CA GLU A 147 -20.12 -10.20 -17.11
C GLU A 147 -18.93 -9.22 -17.14
N PRO A 148 -18.86 -8.34 -18.15
CA PRO A 148 -17.76 -7.39 -18.29
C PRO A 148 -17.76 -6.34 -17.18
N LEU A 149 -16.57 -6.12 -16.59
CA LEU A 149 -16.27 -5.01 -15.70
C LEU A 149 -15.64 -3.87 -16.51
N GLU A 150 -16.23 -2.68 -16.45
CA GLU A 150 -15.60 -1.49 -17.02
C GLU A 150 -14.52 -0.95 -16.08
N VAL A 151 -13.30 -0.77 -16.59
CA VAL A 151 -12.14 -0.29 -15.82
C VAL A 151 -11.51 0.90 -16.53
N GLY A 152 -11.35 2.02 -15.82
CA GLY A 152 -10.62 3.19 -16.31
C GLY A 152 -9.12 3.04 -16.13
N VAL A 153 -8.36 3.20 -17.21
CA VAL A 153 -6.89 3.11 -17.24
C VAL A 153 -6.31 4.20 -18.13
N LEU A 154 -4.99 4.33 -18.17
CA LEU A 154 -4.26 5.24 -19.04
C LEU A 154 -3.45 4.44 -20.05
N SER A 155 -3.26 5.00 -21.24
CA SER A 155 -2.44 4.36 -22.28
C SER A 155 -0.98 4.18 -21.87
N CYS A 156 -0.47 4.99 -20.95
CA CYS A 156 0.87 4.87 -20.40
C CYS A 156 0.98 3.97 -19.16
N ASP A 157 -0.12 3.38 -18.68
CA ASP A 157 -0.05 2.44 -17.56
C ASP A 157 0.73 1.18 -18.00
N THR A 158 1.59 0.70 -17.11
CA THR A 158 2.26 -0.61 -17.20
C THR A 158 1.26 -1.75 -16.99
N VAL A 159 1.67 -2.98 -17.29
CA VAL A 159 0.78 -4.15 -17.18
C VAL A 159 0.33 -4.37 -15.72
N GLU A 160 1.20 -4.16 -14.74
CA GLU A 160 0.98 -4.32 -13.31
C GLU A 160 0.07 -3.22 -12.80
N GLN A 161 0.30 -1.96 -13.19
CA GLN A 161 -0.61 -0.85 -12.88
C GLN A 161 -2.02 -1.11 -13.44
N VAL A 162 -2.14 -1.73 -14.62
CA VAL A 162 -3.44 -2.15 -15.15
C VAL A 162 -4.05 -3.26 -14.29
N LYS A 163 -3.29 -4.28 -13.88
CA LYS A 163 -3.78 -5.34 -12.96
C LYS A 163 -4.29 -4.73 -11.66
N GLU A 164 -3.55 -3.82 -11.05
CA GLU A 164 -3.95 -3.13 -9.82
C GLU A 164 -5.25 -2.34 -10.00
N LYS A 165 -5.39 -1.58 -11.10
CA LYS A 165 -6.62 -0.83 -11.40
C LYS A 165 -7.82 -1.77 -11.61
N ILE A 166 -7.63 -2.90 -12.28
CA ILE A 166 -8.67 -3.93 -12.46
C ILE A 166 -9.09 -4.51 -11.11
N LEU A 167 -8.15 -4.92 -10.28
CA LEU A 167 -8.41 -5.55 -8.98
C LEU A 167 -9.02 -4.56 -7.98
N SER A 168 -8.57 -3.30 -8.00
CA SER A 168 -9.13 -2.21 -7.21
C SER A 168 -10.58 -1.92 -7.61
N THR A 169 -10.86 -1.86 -8.92
CA THR A 169 -12.22 -1.66 -9.45
C THR A 169 -13.13 -2.84 -9.11
N PHE A 170 -12.61 -4.07 -9.19
CA PHE A 170 -13.33 -5.27 -8.75
C PHE A 170 -13.70 -5.17 -7.26
N LYS A 171 -12.72 -4.91 -6.39
CA LYS A 171 -12.96 -4.77 -4.94
C LYS A 171 -13.96 -3.66 -4.63
N SER A 172 -13.88 -2.53 -5.32
CA SER A 172 -14.81 -1.42 -5.15
C SER A 172 -16.23 -1.78 -5.59
N LYS A 173 -16.40 -2.58 -6.65
CA LYS A 173 -17.72 -2.95 -7.17
C LYS A 173 -18.37 -4.07 -6.37
N PHE A 174 -17.60 -5.07 -5.95
CA PHE A 174 -18.13 -6.29 -5.33
C PHE A 174 -17.96 -6.35 -3.80
N GLY A 175 -17.17 -5.45 -3.21
CA GLY A 175 -16.99 -5.34 -1.76
C GLY A 175 -16.00 -6.34 -1.14
N PHE A 176 -15.40 -7.22 -1.94
CA PHE A 176 -14.38 -8.18 -1.52
C PHE A 176 -13.21 -8.22 -2.51
N PRO A 177 -11.98 -8.52 -2.06
CA PRO A 177 -10.84 -8.66 -2.96
C PRO A 177 -11.03 -9.87 -3.87
N PHE A 178 -10.55 -9.77 -5.11
CA PHE A 178 -10.42 -10.94 -5.97
C PHE A 178 -9.45 -11.95 -5.32
N SER A 179 -9.69 -13.24 -5.51
CA SER A 179 -8.93 -14.31 -4.82
C SER A 179 -7.47 -14.44 -5.26
N THR A 180 -7.13 -13.91 -6.43
CA THR A 180 -5.79 -13.97 -7.03
C THR A 180 -5.04 -12.65 -6.76
N SER A 181 -3.76 -12.75 -6.38
CA SER A 181 -2.91 -11.57 -6.24
C SER A 181 -2.59 -10.94 -7.61
N PRO A 182 -2.24 -9.64 -7.69
CA PRO A 182 -1.83 -9.02 -8.96
C PRO A 182 -0.68 -9.77 -9.64
N ARG A 183 0.27 -10.31 -8.87
CA ARG A 183 1.43 -11.05 -9.42
C ARG A 183 1.04 -12.37 -10.08
N ASP A 184 0.02 -13.04 -9.55
CA ASP A 184 -0.43 -14.34 -10.04
C ASP A 184 -1.51 -14.22 -11.14
N ALA A 185 -2.02 -13.01 -11.37
CA ALA A 185 -3.02 -12.74 -12.39
C ALA A 185 -2.36 -12.54 -13.75
N CYS A 186 -2.91 -13.17 -14.79
CA CYS A 186 -2.50 -12.95 -16.18
C CYS A 186 -3.58 -12.11 -16.88
N ILE A 187 -3.15 -11.10 -17.64
CA ILE A 187 -4.02 -10.32 -18.51
C ILE A 187 -3.75 -10.76 -19.94
N GLU A 188 -4.79 -11.09 -20.67
CA GLU A 188 -4.75 -11.25 -22.12
C GLU A 188 -5.61 -10.16 -22.76
N TYR A 189 -5.19 -9.67 -23.92
CA TYR A 189 -6.02 -8.78 -24.73
C TYR A 189 -6.38 -9.45 -26.05
N GLU A 190 -7.58 -9.14 -26.53
CA GLU A 190 -8.06 -9.70 -27.78
C GLU A 190 -7.62 -8.81 -28.95
N LYS A 191 -6.93 -9.42 -29.92
CA LYS A 191 -6.54 -8.78 -31.17
C LYS A 191 -6.90 -9.68 -32.34
N ASN A 192 -7.86 -9.23 -33.16
CA ASN A 192 -8.32 -9.96 -34.34
C ASN A 192 -8.71 -11.44 -34.03
N GLY A 193 -9.42 -11.67 -32.93
CA GLY A 193 -9.84 -13.01 -32.50
C GLY A 193 -8.76 -13.88 -31.85
N THR A 194 -7.54 -13.35 -31.66
CA THR A 194 -6.47 -14.02 -30.91
C THR A 194 -6.27 -13.35 -29.56
N PHE A 195 -6.09 -14.15 -28.51
CA PHE A 195 -5.74 -13.66 -27.18
C PHE A 195 -4.23 -13.62 -27.03
N ILE A 196 -3.71 -12.42 -26.76
CA ILE A 196 -2.28 -12.17 -26.61
C ILE A 196 -2.02 -11.82 -25.13
N PRO A 197 -1.14 -12.54 -24.43
CA PRO A 197 -0.78 -12.21 -23.06
C PRO A 197 -0.07 -10.85 -23.00
N LEU A 198 -0.37 -10.08 -21.95
CA LEU A 198 0.39 -8.89 -21.60
C LEU A 198 1.42 -9.24 -20.54
N GLU A 199 2.67 -8.87 -20.81
CA GLU A 199 3.81 -9.09 -19.91
C GLU A 199 4.51 -7.75 -19.64
N GLU A 200 5.07 -7.60 -18.44
CA GLU A 200 5.83 -6.40 -18.07
C GLU A 200 6.99 -6.14 -19.04
N VAL A 201 7.65 -7.21 -19.45
CA VAL A 201 8.73 -7.22 -20.43
C VAL A 201 8.56 -8.47 -21.28
N ASP A 202 8.66 -8.32 -22.59
CA ASP A 202 8.65 -9.42 -23.55
C ASP A 202 9.66 -9.17 -24.68
N ALA A 203 9.70 -10.06 -25.67
CA ALA A 203 10.62 -9.94 -26.80
C ALA A 203 10.38 -8.71 -27.69
N SER A 204 9.26 -8.00 -27.51
CA SER A 204 8.94 -6.77 -28.24
C SER A 204 9.27 -5.50 -27.46
N SER A 205 9.67 -5.61 -26.19
CA SER A 205 9.98 -4.46 -25.33
C SER A 205 11.08 -3.57 -25.91
N GLU A 206 10.87 -2.25 -25.78
CA GLU A 206 11.83 -1.26 -26.24
C GLU A 206 13.07 -1.24 -25.34
N VAL A 207 14.25 -1.24 -25.94
CA VAL A 207 15.53 -1.14 -25.23
C VAL A 207 16.21 0.16 -25.63
N ILE A 208 16.50 1.01 -24.64
CA ILE A 208 17.18 2.29 -24.82
C ILE A 208 18.53 2.21 -24.10
N GLY A 209 19.59 2.00 -24.88
CA GLY A 209 20.93 1.73 -24.32
C GLY A 209 20.95 0.39 -23.57
N GLU A 210 21.17 0.45 -22.26
CA GLU A 210 21.20 -0.71 -21.36
C GLU A 210 19.89 -0.90 -20.56
N VAL A 211 18.88 -0.05 -20.82
CA VAL A 211 17.63 -0.07 -20.08
C VAL A 211 16.51 -0.62 -20.95
N THR A 212 15.85 -1.65 -20.44
CA THR A 212 14.61 -2.18 -21.04
C THR A 212 13.41 -1.43 -20.46
N MET A 213 12.62 -0.84 -21.34
CA MET A 213 11.40 -0.12 -20.97
C MET A 213 10.28 -1.12 -20.66
N LEU A 214 9.54 -0.85 -19.58
CA LEU A 214 8.35 -1.64 -19.24
C LEU A 214 7.24 -1.43 -20.27
N ASN A 215 6.55 -2.51 -20.60
CA ASN A 215 5.49 -2.49 -21.58
C ASN A 215 4.25 -1.77 -21.03
N THR A 216 3.69 -0.88 -21.84
CA THR A 216 2.47 -0.13 -21.51
C THR A 216 1.30 -0.52 -22.41
N LEU A 217 0.09 -0.07 -22.11
CA LEU A 217 -1.04 -0.30 -23.02
C LEU A 217 -0.84 0.33 -24.41
N LYS A 218 -0.10 1.45 -24.48
CA LYS A 218 0.30 2.12 -25.72
C LYS A 218 1.26 1.25 -26.54
N HIS A 219 2.20 0.57 -25.89
CA HIS A 219 3.11 -0.41 -26.53
C HIS A 219 2.34 -1.46 -27.31
N TYR A 220 1.36 -2.10 -26.66
CA TYR A 220 0.52 -3.14 -27.26
C TYR A 220 -0.58 -2.61 -28.20
N LYS A 221 -0.71 -1.28 -28.35
CA LYS A 221 -1.72 -0.58 -29.16
C LYS A 221 -3.15 -1.00 -28.83
N VAL A 222 -3.44 -1.19 -27.53
CA VAL A 222 -4.74 -1.76 -27.13
C VAL A 222 -5.85 -0.72 -27.21
N SER A 223 -7.05 -1.14 -27.64
CA SER A 223 -8.16 -0.21 -27.88
C SER A 223 -9.53 -0.60 -27.30
N LYS A 224 -9.88 -1.87 -27.05
CA LYS A 224 -11.31 -2.20 -26.77
C LYS A 224 -11.64 -3.32 -25.76
N SER A 225 -10.92 -4.44 -25.68
CA SER A 225 -11.32 -5.57 -24.80
C SER A 225 -10.15 -6.34 -24.19
N PHE A 226 -10.31 -6.74 -22.93
CA PHE A 226 -9.34 -7.50 -22.14
C PHE A 226 -10.01 -8.67 -21.43
N ILE A 227 -9.28 -9.78 -21.29
CA ILE A 227 -9.66 -10.92 -20.46
C ILE A 227 -8.61 -11.05 -19.35
N LEU A 228 -9.06 -10.89 -18.11
CA LEU A 228 -8.27 -11.24 -16.94
C LEU A 228 -8.50 -12.73 -16.61
N LYS A 229 -7.42 -13.50 -16.57
CA LYS A 229 -7.45 -14.88 -16.10
C LYS A 229 -6.87 -14.94 -14.69
N GLY A 230 -7.71 -15.31 -13.72
CA GLY A 230 -7.31 -15.69 -12.36
C GLY A 230 -6.89 -17.15 -12.34
N GLY A 231 -5.67 -17.45 -11.90
CA GLY A 231 -4.95 -18.67 -12.26
C GLY A 231 -5.53 -20.02 -11.78
N PHE A 232 -5.36 -21.03 -12.64
CA PHE A 232 -4.89 -22.37 -12.29
C PHE A 232 -4.07 -22.91 -13.48
N LEU A 233 -2.75 -22.66 -13.54
CA LEU A 233 -1.85 -23.55 -14.29
C LEU A 233 -1.63 -24.81 -13.44
N ARG A 234 -2.67 -25.64 -13.29
CA ARG A 234 -2.49 -27.05 -12.90
C ARG A 234 -1.99 -27.80 -14.14
N GLY A 235 -0.69 -27.73 -14.38
CA GLY A 235 -0.03 -28.35 -15.52
C GLY A 235 1.47 -28.08 -15.47
N VAL A 236 2.14 -28.84 -14.59
CA VAL A 236 3.58 -28.79 -14.29
C VAL A 236 4.46 -28.80 -15.55
N LYS A 237 5.41 -27.86 -15.62
CA LYS A 237 6.83 -28.20 -15.86
C LYS A 237 7.73 -27.29 -15.03
N LEU A 238 7.88 -27.68 -13.76
CA LEU A 238 8.96 -27.23 -12.89
C LEU A 238 10.29 -27.76 -13.46
N ILE A 239 11.15 -26.88 -13.94
CA ILE A 239 12.59 -27.13 -13.87
C ILE A 239 13.07 -26.31 -12.66
N LEU A 240 13.35 -27.03 -11.57
CA LEU A 240 14.00 -26.50 -10.39
C LEU A 240 15.37 -25.94 -10.76
N VAL A 241 15.60 -24.66 -10.49
CA VAL A 241 16.95 -24.17 -10.16
C VAL A 241 16.83 -23.22 -8.97
N HIS A 242 17.66 -23.51 -7.97
CA HIS A 242 17.79 -22.90 -6.65
C HIS A 242 17.81 -21.35 -6.64
N GLU A 243 17.18 -20.78 -5.61
CA GLU A 243 17.32 -19.41 -5.10
C GLU A 243 18.79 -19.04 -4.73
N PRO A 244 19.13 -17.75 -4.44
CA PRO A 244 18.35 -16.51 -4.62
C PRO A 244 19.19 -15.29 -5.16
N ILE A 245 18.51 -14.14 -5.30
CA ILE A 245 19.04 -12.75 -5.14
C ILE A 245 19.41 -11.93 -6.40
N GLN A 246 18.77 -10.74 -6.43
CA GLN A 246 19.18 -9.41 -6.95
C GLN A 246 19.20 -9.08 -8.45
N TYR A 247 18.72 -7.84 -8.67
CA TYR A 247 18.78 -6.95 -9.81
C TYR A 247 19.82 -7.29 -10.88
N VAL A 248 19.43 -7.10 -12.15
CA VAL A 248 20.40 -6.95 -13.23
C VAL A 248 20.37 -5.49 -13.69
N ILE A 249 21.39 -4.75 -13.25
CA ILE A 249 22.04 -3.73 -14.09
C ILE A 249 23.02 -4.51 -14.95
N GLN A 250 22.92 -4.40 -16.28
CA GLN A 250 23.92 -4.97 -17.18
C GLN A 250 25.26 -4.24 -17.00
N PHE A 251 26.35 -4.99 -16.94
CA PHE A 251 27.67 -4.51 -17.37
C PHE A 251 28.26 -5.59 -18.28
N ASP A 252 28.68 -5.15 -19.47
CA ASP A 252 29.43 -5.78 -20.58
C ASP A 252 29.44 -7.32 -20.69
#